data_AF-K1TCR6-F1
#
_entry.id   AF-K1TCR6-F1
#
_cell.length_a   1.000
_cell.length_b   1.000
_cell.length_c   1.000
_cell.angle_alpha   90.00
_cell.angle_beta   90.00
_cell.angle_gamma   90.00
#
_symmetry.space_group_name_H-M   'P 1'
#
loop_
_entity.id
_entity.type
_entity.pdbx_description
1 polymer ?
#
loop_
_entity_poly.entity_id
_entity_poly.type
_entity_poly.pdbx_seq_one_letter_code
_entity_poly.pdbx_strand_id
1 'polypeptide(L)'
;MREILLQQRTYTETRFPFVRRVNNGQRNQYLIKDSHPPIVTHEEAEAVRNLMAYRVDVLHMNKSDYTKRYLFSGRIICGECGRTFRRQKIYIGKPYEKIIWTCSGHVEDKERCCLKAIREDVLHRAFTDMWNKLYTNQGTILEPLLKELTELVAAR
;
A
#
# COMPACT_ATOMS: atom_id res chain seq x y z
N MET A 1 18.48 4.23 12.64
CA MET A 1 19.13 5.40 12.03
C MET A 1 20.61 5.27 12.32
N ARG A 2 21.51 5.48 11.36
CA ARG A 2 22.87 5.86 11.77
C ARG A 2 22.71 7.31 12.20
N GLU A 3 23.05 7.63 13.44
CA GLU A 3 22.91 9.00 13.94
C GLU A 3 24.03 9.82 13.32
N ILE A 4 23.65 10.42 12.20
CA ILE A 4 24.51 11.18 11.32
C ILE A 4 24.10 12.63 11.49
N LEU A 5 24.96 13.41 12.14
CA LEU A 5 24.82 14.86 12.18
C LEU A 5 25.56 15.45 10.98
N LEU A 6 24.79 15.98 10.02
CA LEU A 6 25.36 16.71 8.88
C LEU A 6 25.41 18.20 9.19
N GLN A 7 26.60 18.72 9.44
CA GLN A 7 26.82 20.16 9.63
C GLN A 7 26.90 20.88 8.28
N GLN A 8 26.58 22.18 8.28
CA GLN A 8 26.59 23.04 7.08
C GLN A 8 25.66 22.55 5.95
N ARG A 9 24.49 22.00 6.32
CA ARG A 9 23.45 21.56 5.38
C ARG A 9 22.83 22.73 4.58
N THR A 10 22.92 23.95 5.10
CA THR A 10 22.54 25.19 4.42
C THR A 10 23.63 26.23 4.56
N TYR A 11 23.77 27.12 3.59
CA TYR A 11 24.66 28.28 3.66
C TYR A 11 23.91 29.55 3.29
N THR A 12 24.37 30.68 3.79
CA THR A 12 23.90 32.00 3.38
C THR A 12 24.84 32.54 2.31
N GLU A 13 24.29 33.04 1.21
CA GLU A 13 25.07 33.71 0.17
C GLU A 13 25.79 34.93 0.75
N THR A 14 27.06 35.11 0.39
CA THR A 14 27.87 36.22 0.91
C THR A 14 27.50 37.56 0.26
N ARG A 15 26.81 37.54 -0.88
CA ARG A 15 26.42 38.74 -1.64
C ARG A 15 24.93 39.01 -1.46
N PHE A 16 24.57 40.28 -1.48
CA PHE A 16 23.19 40.71 -1.46
C PHE A 16 22.44 40.21 -2.72
N PRO A 17 21.22 39.67 -2.59
CA PRO A 17 20.47 39.46 -1.35
C PRO A 17 20.96 38.24 -0.54
N PHE A 18 21.04 38.39 0.79
CA PHE A 18 21.50 37.33 1.71
C PHE A 18 20.47 36.21 1.86
N VAL A 19 20.37 35.35 0.84
CA VAL A 19 19.40 34.24 0.82
C VAL A 19 20.05 32.97 1.38
N ARG A 20 19.31 32.27 2.25
CA ARG A 20 19.72 30.96 2.78
C ARG A 20 19.38 29.87 1.75
N ARG A 21 20.39 29.15 1.27
CA ARG A 21 20.23 28.05 0.31
C ARG A 21 20.69 26.72 0.90
N VAL A 22 20.19 25.62 0.33
CA VAL A 22 20.67 24.27 0.63
C VAL A 22 22.07 24.11 0.03
N ASN A 23 22.98 23.53 0.82
CA ASN A 23 24.33 23.24 0.38
C ASN A 23 24.34 21.91 -0.37
N ASN A 24 24.55 21.97 -1.69
CA ASN A 24 24.70 20.83 -2.59
C ASN A 24 26.18 20.60 -2.97
N GLY A 25 27.12 21.15 -2.19
CA GLY A 25 28.56 21.09 -2.44
C GLY A 25 29.23 22.45 -2.63
N GLN A 26 28.50 23.56 -2.51
CA GLN A 26 29.08 24.91 -2.57
C GLN A 26 29.97 25.24 -1.37
N ARG A 27 29.73 24.60 -0.23
CA ARG A 27 30.61 24.63 0.94
C ARG A 27 30.86 23.22 1.43
N ASN A 28 31.95 23.02 2.17
CA ASN A 28 32.23 21.74 2.81
C ASN A 28 31.05 21.33 3.71
N GLN A 29 30.79 20.03 3.78
CA GLN A 29 29.81 19.45 4.69
C GLN A 29 30.54 18.43 5.56
N TYR A 30 30.27 18.46 6.86
CA TYR A 30 30.91 17.57 7.81
C TYR A 30 29.90 16.55 8.32
N LEU A 31 30.23 15.28 8.13
CA LEU A 31 29.43 14.14 8.55
C LEU A 31 29.98 13.62 9.88
N ILE A 32 29.29 13.93 10.98
CA ILE A 32 29.67 13.43 12.30
C ILE A 32 28.81 12.20 12.58
N LYS A 33 29.48 11.08 12.87
CA LYS A 33 28.84 9.83 13.30
C LYS A 33 28.78 9.81 14.83
N ASP A 34 27.69 9.26 15.37
CA ASP A 34 27.53 8.95 16.80
C ASP A 34 27.65 10.19 17.71
N SER A 35 27.03 11.30 17.28
CA SER A 35 27.08 12.57 18.00
C SER A 35 26.30 12.56 19.32
N HIS A 36 25.35 11.66 19.50
CA HIS A 36 24.54 11.52 20.72
C HIS A 36 24.24 10.03 20.97
N PRO A 37 23.84 9.66 22.20
CA PRO A 37 23.43 8.29 22.47
C PRO A 37 22.23 7.89 21.59
N PRO A 38 22.23 6.66 21.06
CA PRO A 38 21.19 6.21 20.14
C PRO A 38 19.85 6.05 20.84
N ILE A 39 18.77 6.53 20.19
CA ILE A 39 17.39 6.32 20.68
C ILE A 39 16.98 4.85 20.53
N VAL A 40 17.45 4.17 19.48
CA VAL A 40 17.17 2.78 19.15
C VAL A 40 18.48 2.12 18.71
N THR A 41 18.68 0.84 19.03
CA THR A 41 19.92 0.14 18.66
C THR A 41 20.11 0.09 17.14
N HIS A 42 21.36 -0.01 16.70
CA HIS A 42 21.67 -0.07 15.27
C HIS A 42 21.06 -1.30 14.59
N GLU A 43 21.08 -2.43 15.29
CA GLU A 43 20.52 -3.71 14.83
C GLU A 43 19.01 -3.61 14.62
N GLU A 44 18.26 -3.10 15.60
CA GLU A 44 16.81 -2.92 15.48
C GLU A 44 16.47 -1.96 14.33
N ALA A 45 17.21 -0.86 14.22
CA ALA A 45 16.95 0.10 13.16
C ALA A 45 17.30 -0.42 11.76
N GLU A 46 18.25 -1.36 11.65
CA GLU A 46 18.56 -2.05 10.42
C GLU A 46 17.51 -3.11 10.08
N ALA A 47 17.09 -3.91 11.06
CA ALA A 47 15.99 -4.86 10.91
C ALA A 47 14.72 -4.17 10.41
N VAL A 48 14.34 -3.01 10.98
CA VAL A 48 13.19 -2.23 10.54
C VAL A 48 13.35 -1.72 9.10
N ARG A 49 14.55 -1.24 8.70
CA ARG A 49 14.81 -0.80 7.32
C ARG A 49 14.70 -1.96 6.33
N ASN A 50 15.25 -3.12 6.66
CA ASN A 50 15.17 -4.31 5.83
C ASN A 50 13.72 -4.77 5.67
N LEU A 51 12.95 -4.74 6.75
CA LEU A 51 11.53 -5.06 6.72
C LEU A 51 10.71 -4.05 5.90
N MET A 52 11.04 -2.76 5.97
CA MET A 52 10.43 -1.74 5.12
C MET A 52 10.76 -1.95 3.64
N ALA A 53 12.02 -2.27 3.31
CA ALA A 53 12.45 -2.56 1.94
C ALA A 53 11.75 -3.81 1.39
N TYR A 54 11.74 -4.90 2.15
CA TYR A 54 11.02 -6.13 1.82
C TYR A 54 9.54 -5.89 1.51
N ARG A 55 8.85 -5.07 2.31
CA ARG A 55 7.44 -4.71 2.06
C ARG A 55 7.24 -3.92 0.77
N VAL A 56 8.20 -3.11 0.36
CA VAL A 56 8.12 -2.38 -0.92
C VAL A 56 8.37 -3.34 -2.07
N ASP A 57 9.43 -4.14 -1.99
CA ASP A 57 9.89 -4.96 -3.11
C ASP A 57 8.99 -6.18 -3.36
N VAL A 58 8.61 -6.90 -2.30
CA VAL A 58 7.89 -8.17 -2.41
C VAL A 58 6.37 -7.97 -2.42
N LEU A 59 5.88 -7.04 -1.61
CA LEU A 59 4.43 -6.79 -1.51
C LEU A 59 3.98 -5.66 -2.46
N HIS A 60 4.91 -5.06 -3.23
CA HIS A 60 4.66 -3.91 -4.11
C HIS A 60 3.93 -2.76 -3.39
N MET A 61 4.16 -2.60 -2.08
CA MET A 61 3.42 -1.65 -1.25
C MET A 61 4.11 -0.29 -1.22
N ASN A 62 3.88 0.52 -2.24
CA ASN A 62 4.41 1.88 -2.31
C ASN A 62 3.84 2.79 -1.19
N LYS A 63 4.70 3.66 -0.65
CA LYS A 63 4.45 4.52 0.53
C LYS A 63 3.27 5.50 0.36
N SER A 64 2.90 5.84 -0.88
CA SER A 64 1.77 6.73 -1.22
C SER A 64 0.40 6.08 -1.14
N ASP A 65 0.34 4.75 -1.22
CA ASP A 65 -0.93 4.02 -1.42
C ASP A 65 -1.59 3.60 -0.10
N TYR A 66 -0.94 3.89 1.03
CA TYR A 66 -1.36 3.46 2.36
C TYR A 66 -2.58 4.21 2.92
N THR A 67 -2.85 5.45 2.51
CA THR A 67 -3.88 6.29 3.15
C THR A 67 -5.29 6.13 2.57
N LYS A 68 -5.48 5.38 1.47
CA LYS A 68 -6.80 5.22 0.83
C LYS A 68 -7.12 3.77 0.49
N ARG A 69 -6.93 2.85 1.44
CA ARG A 69 -7.40 1.47 1.28
C ARG A 69 -8.90 1.40 1.54
N TYR A 70 -9.66 1.20 0.47
CA TYR A 70 -11.09 0.92 0.55
C TYR A 70 -11.31 -0.59 0.75
N LEU A 71 -12.53 -0.98 1.13
CA LEU A 71 -12.86 -2.36 1.50
C LEU A 71 -12.43 -3.40 0.46
N PHE A 72 -12.54 -3.08 -0.84
CA PHE A 72 -12.20 -4.02 -1.91
C PHE A 72 -10.83 -3.76 -2.57
N SER A 73 -10.04 -2.81 -2.05
CA SER A 73 -8.75 -2.44 -2.62
C SER A 73 -7.79 -3.62 -2.58
N GLY A 74 -7.30 -4.04 -3.76
CA GLY A 74 -6.36 -5.16 -3.90
C GLY A 74 -6.97 -6.55 -3.66
N ARG A 75 -8.28 -6.66 -3.43
CA ARG A 75 -8.97 -7.94 -3.18
C ARG A 75 -9.66 -8.50 -4.41
N ILE A 76 -10.11 -7.62 -5.32
CA ILE A 76 -10.80 -8.04 -6.54
C ILE A 76 -9.76 -8.24 -7.65
N ILE A 77 -9.69 -9.47 -8.14
CA ILE A 77 -8.77 -9.92 -9.20
C ILE A 77 -9.58 -10.12 -10.48
N CYS A 78 -9.07 -9.62 -11.60
CA CYS A 78 -9.68 -9.82 -12.90
C CYS A 78 -9.45 -11.25 -13.39
N GLY A 79 -10.52 -11.95 -13.76
CA GLY A 79 -10.43 -13.29 -14.34
C GLY A 79 -9.84 -13.33 -15.75
N GLU A 80 -9.87 -12.22 -16.50
CA GLU A 80 -9.31 -12.16 -17.87
C GLU A 80 -7.81 -11.90 -17.86
N CYS A 81 -7.36 -10.85 -17.15
CA CYS A 81 -5.97 -10.39 -17.22
C CYS A 81 -5.17 -10.55 -15.92
N GLY A 82 -5.75 -11.13 -14.86
CA GLY A 82 -5.10 -11.40 -13.57
C GLY A 82 -4.76 -10.14 -12.74
N ARG A 83 -5.01 -8.94 -13.25
CA ARG A 83 -4.72 -7.68 -12.56
C ARG A 83 -5.82 -7.31 -11.55
N THR A 84 -5.50 -6.45 -10.61
CA THR A 84 -6.45 -6.00 -9.58
C THR A 84 -7.36 -4.88 -10.10
N PHE A 85 -8.53 -4.75 -9.48
CA PHE A 85 -9.44 -3.65 -9.75
C PHE A 85 -9.05 -2.39 -8.97
N ARG A 86 -9.31 -1.25 -9.60
CA ARG A 86 -9.15 0.09 -9.05
C ARG A 86 -10.51 0.73 -8.82
N ARG A 87 -10.66 1.39 -7.67
CA ARG A 87 -11.83 2.19 -7.34
C ARG A 87 -11.78 3.53 -8.08
N GLN A 88 -12.88 3.91 -8.72
CA GLN A 88 -13.04 5.17 -9.43
C GLN A 88 -14.39 5.80 -9.07
N LYS A 89 -14.40 7.14 -8.95
CA LYS A 89 -15.64 7.90 -8.83
C LYS A 89 -16.07 8.34 -10.23
N ILE A 90 -17.34 8.12 -10.56
CA ILE A 90 -17.96 8.61 -11.79
C ILE A 90 -18.99 9.68 -11.44
N TYR A 91 -19.19 10.62 -12.37
CA TYR A 91 -20.08 11.76 -12.20
C TYR A 91 -19.73 12.65 -11.00
N ILE A 92 -18.43 12.89 -10.80
CA ILE A 92 -17.91 13.73 -9.71
C ILE A 92 -18.58 15.11 -9.76
N GLY A 93 -19.14 15.55 -8.62
CA GLY A 93 -19.79 16.86 -8.50
C GLY A 93 -21.23 16.92 -9.02
N LYS A 94 -21.81 15.79 -9.44
CA LYS A 94 -23.23 15.70 -9.82
C LYS A 94 -24.04 15.01 -8.71
N PRO A 95 -25.37 15.24 -8.62
CA PRO A 95 -26.20 14.62 -7.57
C PRO A 95 -26.26 13.09 -7.66
N TYR A 96 -25.86 12.52 -8.79
CA TYR A 96 -25.78 11.09 -9.04
C TYR A 96 -24.34 10.57 -9.08
N GLU A 97 -23.42 11.17 -8.30
CA GLU A 97 -22.08 10.61 -8.11
C GLU A 97 -22.17 9.15 -7.68
N LYS A 98 -21.43 8.28 -8.38
CA LYS A 98 -21.36 6.84 -8.08
C LYS A 98 -19.92 6.40 -7.99
N ILE A 99 -19.71 5.29 -7.29
CA ILE A 99 -18.42 4.63 -7.24
C ILE A 99 -18.49 3.32 -8.01
N ILE A 100 -17.49 3.14 -8.87
CA ILE A 100 -17.28 1.91 -9.64
C ILE A 100 -15.88 1.36 -9.38
N TRP A 101 -15.75 0.07 -9.67
CA TRP A 101 -14.52 -0.68 -9.63
C TRP A 101 -14.24 -1.16 -11.06
N THR A 102 -13.08 -0.77 -11.59
CA THR A 102 -12.65 -1.11 -12.95
C THR A 102 -11.35 -1.89 -12.92
N CYS A 103 -11.19 -2.85 -13.82
CA CYS A 103 -9.92 -3.56 -13.96
C CYS A 103 -8.81 -2.56 -14.34
N SER A 104 -7.68 -2.59 -13.63
CA SER A 104 -6.53 -1.74 -13.96
C SER A 104 -6.01 -1.97 -15.38
N GLY A 105 -6.00 -3.23 -15.84
CA GLY A 105 -5.64 -3.58 -17.22
C GLY A 105 -6.58 -2.96 -18.26
N HIS A 106 -7.89 -2.99 -18.01
CA HIS A 106 -8.90 -2.36 -18.89
C HIS A 106 -8.75 -0.84 -18.97
N VAL A 107 -8.38 -0.20 -17.86
CA VAL A 107 -8.16 1.26 -17.80
C VAL A 107 -6.92 1.67 -18.58
N GLU A 108 -5.87 0.84 -18.57
CA GLU A 108 -4.64 1.08 -19.34
C GLU A 108 -4.84 0.78 -20.83
N ASP A 109 -5.46 -0.36 -21.15
CA ASP A 109 -5.70 -0.80 -22.52
C ASP A 109 -6.99 -1.61 -22.60
N LYS A 110 -8.00 -1.02 -23.24
CA LYS A 110 -9.34 -1.58 -23.38
C LYS A 110 -9.35 -2.88 -24.21
N GLU A 111 -8.44 -3.03 -25.15
CA GLU A 111 -8.39 -4.21 -26.03
C GLU A 111 -7.79 -5.43 -25.32
N ARG A 112 -6.97 -5.22 -24.28
CA ARG A 112 -6.34 -6.31 -23.51
C ARG A 112 -7.26 -6.94 -22.46
N CYS A 113 -8.29 -6.23 -22.03
CA CYS A 113 -9.22 -6.70 -21.01
C CYS A 113 -10.59 -6.10 -21.32
N CYS A 114 -11.57 -6.95 -21.66
CA CYS A 114 -12.92 -6.52 -22.03
C CYS A 114 -13.86 -6.42 -20.83
N LEU A 115 -13.37 -6.80 -19.66
CA LEU A 115 -14.15 -6.83 -18.43
C LEU A 115 -14.74 -5.45 -18.05
N LYS A 116 -16.06 -5.42 -17.83
CA LYS A 116 -16.80 -4.19 -17.53
C LYS A 116 -16.60 -3.73 -16.09
N ALA A 117 -16.80 -2.43 -15.89
CA ALA A 117 -16.85 -1.82 -14.57
C ALA A 117 -17.97 -2.42 -13.71
N ILE A 118 -17.69 -2.67 -12.43
CA ILE A 118 -18.65 -3.16 -11.45
C ILE A 118 -18.97 -2.03 -10.48
N ARG A 119 -20.23 -1.83 -10.13
CA ARG A 119 -20.59 -0.80 -9.15
C ARG A 119 -20.29 -1.27 -7.72
N GLU A 120 -19.87 -0.34 -6.86
CA GLU A 120 -19.52 -0.65 -5.47
C GLU A 120 -20.72 -1.21 -4.67
N ASP A 121 -21.94 -0.73 -4.91
CA ASP A 121 -23.15 -1.23 -4.26
C ASP A 121 -23.48 -2.67 -4.62
N VAL A 122 -23.21 -3.08 -5.86
CA VAL A 122 -23.39 -4.47 -6.32
C VAL A 122 -22.37 -5.39 -5.64
N LEU A 123 -21.12 -4.95 -5.49
CA LEU A 123 -20.08 -5.71 -4.79
C LEU A 123 -20.43 -5.92 -3.32
N HIS A 124 -20.91 -4.89 -2.64
CA HIS A 124 -21.37 -5.01 -1.25
C HIS A 124 -22.51 -6.03 -1.13
N ARG A 125 -23.53 -5.97 -2.00
CA ARG A 125 -24.64 -6.93 -1.97
C ARG A 125 -24.16 -8.35 -2.25
N ALA A 126 -23.39 -8.56 -3.31
CA ALA A 126 -22.87 -9.87 -3.65
C ALA A 126 -22.03 -10.48 -2.51
N PHE A 127 -21.21 -9.66 -1.85
CA PHE A 127 -20.43 -10.10 -0.69
C PHE A 127 -21.33 -10.50 0.48
N THR A 128 -22.30 -9.66 0.84
CA THR A 128 -23.25 -9.94 1.94
C THR A 128 -24.08 -11.18 1.65
N ASP A 129 -24.55 -11.35 0.41
CA ASP A 129 -25.34 -12.51 0.01
C ASP A 129 -24.52 -13.80 0.08
N MET A 130 -23.27 -13.77 -0.42
CA MET A 130 -22.34 -14.88 -0.30
C MET A 130 -22.05 -15.21 1.17
N TRP A 131 -21.77 -14.19 1.99
CA TRP A 131 -21.47 -14.36 3.40
C TRP A 131 -22.66 -14.94 4.17
N ASN A 132 -23.87 -14.44 3.94
CA ASN A 132 -25.08 -14.96 4.56
C ASN A 132 -25.30 -16.43 4.21
N LYS A 133 -25.10 -16.82 2.94
CA LYS A 133 -25.18 -18.22 2.50
C LYS A 133 -24.10 -19.10 3.15
N LEU A 134 -22.89 -18.58 3.31
CA LEU A 134 -21.81 -19.30 4.01
C LEU A 134 -22.13 -19.48 5.49
N TYR A 135 -22.61 -18.42 6.14
CA TYR A 135 -22.95 -18.42 7.55
C TYR A 135 -24.11 -19.38 7.88
N THR A 136 -25.18 -19.37 7.08
CA THR A 136 -26.30 -20.31 7.27
C THR A 136 -25.90 -21.77 7.10
N ASN A 137 -24.88 -22.04 6.28
CA ASN A 137 -24.40 -23.39 6.00
C ASN A 137 -23.06 -23.71 6.70
N GLN A 138 -22.69 -22.93 7.73
CA GLN A 138 -21.37 -23.02 8.36
C GLN A 138 -21.05 -24.42 8.91
N GLY A 139 -22.03 -25.12 9.48
CA GLY A 139 -21.84 -26.47 10.01
C GLY A 139 -21.57 -27.52 8.94
N THR A 140 -22.01 -27.28 7.70
CA THR A 140 -21.79 -28.20 6.58
C THR A 140 -20.54 -27.90 5.76
N ILE A 141 -20.07 -26.64 5.77
CA ILE A 141 -18.96 -26.20 4.91
C ILE A 141 -17.75 -25.78 5.75
N LEU A 142 -17.93 -24.85 6.69
CA LEU A 142 -16.84 -24.23 7.42
C LEU A 142 -16.29 -25.12 8.53
N GLU A 143 -17.17 -25.80 9.28
CA GLU A 143 -16.75 -26.71 10.36
C GLU A 143 -15.91 -27.91 9.85
N PRO A 144 -16.32 -28.65 8.79
CA PRO A 144 -15.49 -29.72 8.24
C PRO A 144 -14.17 -29.21 7.70
N LEU A 145 -14.18 -28.09 6.97
CA LEU A 145 -12.99 -27.52 6.36
C LEU A 145 -12.00 -27.01 7.42
N LEU A 146 -12.49 -26.43 8.52
CA LEU A 146 -11.65 -26.07 9.67
C LEU A 146 -11.00 -27.31 10.29
N LYS A 147 -11.78 -28.38 10.49
CA LYS A 147 -11.28 -29.63 11.05
C LYS A 147 -10.16 -30.22 10.20
N GLU A 148 -10.38 -30.37 8.89
CA GLU A 148 -9.36 -30.86 7.94
C GLU A 148 -8.08 -30.01 7.98
N LEU A 149 -8.20 -28.69 7.98
CA LEU A 149 -7.04 -27.80 8.06
C LEU A 149 -6.28 -27.95 9.38
N THR A 150 -6.97 -28.11 10.50
CA THR A 150 -6.32 -28.31 11.81
C THR A 150 -5.63 -29.66 11.91
N GLU A 151 -6.21 -30.71 11.34
CA GLU A 151 -5.61 -32.05 11.29
C GLU A 151 -4.33 -32.05 10.43
N LEU A 152 -4.34 -31.36 9.29
CA LEU A 152 -3.16 -31.20 8.43
C LEU A 152 -2.01 -30.46 9.12
N VAL A 153 -2.32 -29.46 9.95
CA VAL A 153 -1.32 -28.73 10.72
C VAL A 153 -0.78 -29.58 11.88
N ALA A 154 -1.63 -30.38 12.53
CA ALA A 154 -1.23 -31.27 13.62
C ALA A 154 -0.42 -32.49 13.15
N ALA A 155 -0.59 -32.91 11.89
CA ALA A 155 0.16 -34.02 11.28
C ALA A 155 1.57 -33.61 10.79
N ARG A 156 1.98 -32.35 11.00
CA ARG A 156 3.24 -31.77 10.53
C ARG A 156 4.16 -31.45 11.69
#